data_AF-A0A395JHW6-F1
#
_entry.id   AF-A0A395JHW6-F1
#
_cell.length_a   1.000
_cell.length_b   1.000
_cell.length_c   1.000
_cell.angle_alpha   90.00
_cell.angle_beta   90.00
_cell.angle_gamma   90.00
#
_symmetry.space_group_name_H-M   'P 1'
#
loop_
_entity.id
_entity.type
_entity.pdbx_description
1 polymer ?
#
loop_
_entity_poly.entity_id
_entity_poly.type
_entity_poly.pdbx_seq_one_letter_code
_entity_poly.pdbx_strand_id
1 'polypeptide(L)'
;MAKFTLFLIHGIGIHRDPSWADQAIERLSEAWQRSIKLNTPMQEHIEVVPICYDSAFEDYLDDFADLGKAVFSDALTLPDREREQLAATLVTNAVTHKHFLWSYLVDVVLYKMSIVKEQVNALVAKQLYQHISRHSTSDQFGIVAHSLGTRVINDTLQNIRTAATDKSNFYQQGYRIKFLMQISDVTDLFSLPLNHDQFPPCDVYPHYTYDYLRTITNCFDPIARMVPTRLQHWPEGLKQANHLGRPVYKDIVLDHVHETNVHGLTHYMLHPKITDEIFDLSGFKRLLTESDTRCSDFPALGPKVSLELRDALSQLIQHSHEHETDSWQTYVNLILKFGEVSHHHEESIA
;
A
#
# COMPACT_ATOMS: atom_id res chain seq x y z
N MET A 1 5.33 19.14 -23.67
CA MET A 1 4.28 19.02 -22.64
C MET A 1 4.96 18.80 -21.31
N ALA A 2 4.38 19.28 -20.20
CA ALA A 2 4.83 18.84 -18.89
C ALA A 2 4.57 17.33 -18.74
N LYS A 3 5.47 16.62 -18.06
CA LYS A 3 5.28 15.20 -17.74
C LYS A 3 4.18 15.08 -16.68
N PHE A 4 3.45 13.97 -16.70
CA PHE A 4 2.62 13.59 -15.57
C PHE A 4 3.52 13.07 -14.45
N THR A 5 3.36 13.56 -13.23
CA THR A 5 4.16 13.09 -12.08
C THR A 5 3.39 12.03 -11.31
N LEU A 6 3.97 10.84 -11.17
CA LEU A 6 3.41 9.70 -10.46
C LEU A 6 4.24 9.42 -9.20
N PHE A 7 3.68 9.72 -8.03
CA PHE A 7 4.30 9.38 -6.75
C PHE A 7 4.06 7.90 -6.44
N LEU A 8 5.12 7.16 -6.13
CA LEU A 8 5.02 5.80 -5.58
C LEU A 8 5.34 5.84 -4.09
N ILE A 9 4.46 5.29 -3.28
CA ILE A 9 4.61 5.18 -1.83
C ILE A 9 4.60 3.70 -1.49
N HIS A 10 5.74 3.20 -1.02
CA HIS A 10 5.90 1.79 -0.67
C HIS A 10 5.08 1.43 0.56
N GLY A 11 5.00 0.13 0.84
CA GLY A 11 4.39 -0.42 2.02
C GLY A 11 5.37 -0.60 3.17
N ILE A 12 5.26 -1.75 3.80
CA ILE A 12 6.13 -2.19 4.89
C ILE A 12 7.41 -2.78 4.30
N GLY A 13 8.57 -2.51 4.92
CA GLY A 13 9.86 -3.03 4.46
C GLY A 13 10.98 -2.01 4.53
N ILE A 14 12.18 -2.42 4.12
CA ILE A 14 13.37 -1.56 4.12
C ILE A 14 13.54 -0.94 2.73
N HIS A 15 13.18 0.33 2.60
CA HIS A 15 13.16 1.11 1.36
C HIS A 15 13.85 2.48 1.52
N ARG A 16 15.00 2.48 2.22
CA ARG A 16 15.83 3.70 2.43
C ARG A 16 16.29 4.36 1.12
N ASP A 17 16.43 3.56 0.07
CA ASP A 17 16.91 4.01 -1.23
C ASP A 17 15.77 4.01 -2.26
N PRO A 18 15.60 5.09 -3.07
CA PRO A 18 14.56 5.16 -4.11
C PRO A 18 14.54 3.98 -5.10
N SER A 19 15.65 3.24 -5.25
CA SER A 19 15.74 2.02 -6.06
C SER A 19 14.78 0.92 -5.62
N TRP A 20 14.16 1.01 -4.44
CA TRP A 20 13.05 0.13 -4.08
C TRP A 20 11.95 0.10 -5.14
N ALA A 21 11.74 1.21 -5.84
CA ALA A 21 10.71 1.37 -6.84
C ALA A 21 11.13 0.87 -8.23
N ASP A 22 12.40 0.52 -8.45
CA ASP A 22 12.94 0.22 -9.79
C ASP A 22 12.18 -0.91 -10.46
N GLN A 23 11.86 -1.98 -9.72
CA GLN A 23 11.09 -3.11 -10.27
C GLN A 23 9.67 -2.67 -10.66
N ALA A 24 9.01 -1.84 -9.86
CA ALA A 24 7.67 -1.32 -10.19
C ALA A 24 7.72 -0.39 -11.42
N ILE A 25 8.76 0.44 -11.53
CA ILE A 25 9.01 1.31 -12.69
C ILE A 25 9.29 0.49 -13.94
N GLU A 26 10.05 -0.60 -13.81
CA GLU A 26 10.30 -1.56 -14.88
C GLU A 26 9.00 -2.20 -15.35
N ARG A 27 8.16 -2.72 -14.43
CA ARG A 27 6.83 -3.26 -14.78
C ARG A 27 5.95 -2.25 -15.51
N LEU A 28 5.93 -1.00 -15.05
CA LEU A 28 5.19 0.08 -15.72
C LEU A 28 5.77 0.37 -17.11
N SER A 29 7.09 0.34 -17.27
CA SER A 29 7.75 0.55 -18.57
C SER A 29 7.45 -0.60 -19.55
N GLU A 30 7.49 -1.86 -19.09
CA GLU A 30 7.09 -3.03 -19.87
C GLU A 30 5.60 -2.98 -20.25
N ALA A 31 4.75 -2.55 -19.33
CA ALA A 31 3.33 -2.35 -19.61
C ALA A 31 3.12 -1.22 -20.62
N TRP A 32 3.84 -0.10 -20.51
CA TRP A 32 3.77 1.01 -21.47
C TRP A 32 4.09 0.55 -22.90
N GLN A 33 5.19 -0.18 -23.09
CA GLN A 33 5.60 -0.70 -24.40
C GLN A 33 4.56 -1.64 -25.02
N ARG A 34 3.83 -2.40 -24.19
CA ARG A 34 2.78 -3.33 -24.63
C ARG A 34 1.42 -2.66 -24.81
N SER A 35 1.09 -1.69 -23.97
CA SER A 35 -0.24 -1.08 -23.83
C SER A 35 -0.43 0.19 -24.67
N ILE A 36 0.62 0.97 -24.90
CA ILE A 36 0.49 2.33 -25.40
C ILE A 36 0.93 2.41 -26.86
N LYS A 37 0.07 2.96 -27.72
CA LYS A 37 0.33 3.20 -29.15
C LYS A 37 1.24 4.40 -29.40
N LEU A 38 2.37 4.46 -28.69
CA LEU A 38 3.43 5.46 -28.86
C LEU A 38 4.77 4.74 -28.99
N ASN A 39 5.63 5.24 -29.88
CA ASN A 39 6.98 4.70 -30.08
C ASN A 39 8.03 5.33 -29.14
N THR A 40 7.59 6.12 -28.16
CA THR A 40 8.46 6.80 -27.19
C THR A 40 8.39 6.11 -25.83
N PRO A 41 9.48 6.12 -25.05
CA PRO A 41 9.52 5.50 -23.73
C PRO A 41 8.60 6.23 -22.73
N MET A 42 8.13 5.50 -21.71
CA MET A 42 7.24 6.03 -20.67
C MET A 42 7.81 7.29 -20.01
N GLN A 43 9.12 7.32 -19.77
CA GLN A 43 9.84 8.36 -19.05
C GLN A 43 9.81 9.72 -19.76
N GLU A 44 9.47 9.77 -21.06
CA GLU A 44 9.24 11.03 -21.77
C GLU A 44 7.90 11.67 -21.37
N HIS A 45 6.96 10.89 -20.83
CA HIS A 45 5.57 11.31 -20.57
C HIS A 45 5.18 11.25 -19.10
N ILE A 46 5.73 10.29 -18.35
CA ILE A 46 5.45 10.08 -16.92
C ILE A 46 6.78 10.11 -16.16
N GLU A 47 6.88 11.00 -15.19
CA GLU A 47 7.95 11.02 -14.20
C GLU A 47 7.48 10.23 -12.97
N VAL A 48 8.18 9.15 -12.64
CA VAL A 48 7.88 8.37 -11.44
C VAL A 48 8.78 8.84 -10.30
N VAL A 49 8.17 9.20 -9.17
CA VAL A 49 8.86 9.76 -7.99
C VAL A 49 8.62 8.83 -6.80
N PRO A 50 9.61 8.02 -6.41
CA PRO A 50 9.54 7.23 -5.20
C PRO A 50 9.57 8.13 -3.96
N ILE A 51 8.68 7.86 -3.01
CA ILE A 51 8.66 8.48 -1.68
C ILE A 51 9.18 7.46 -0.69
N CYS A 52 10.14 7.87 0.15
CA CYS A 52 10.78 6.99 1.14
C CYS A 52 10.56 7.55 2.55
N TYR A 53 10.13 6.74 3.51
CA TYR A 53 9.92 7.19 4.89
C TYR A 53 10.52 6.28 5.97
N ASP A 54 11.19 5.19 5.58
CA ASP A 54 11.64 4.17 6.52
C ASP A 54 12.71 4.62 7.49
N SER A 55 13.44 5.68 7.17
CA SER A 55 14.39 6.27 8.11
C SER A 55 13.72 6.60 9.45
N ALA A 56 12.44 7.01 9.43
CA ALA A 56 11.71 7.24 10.66
C ALA A 56 11.54 5.96 11.48
N PHE A 57 11.20 4.81 10.86
CA PHE A 57 11.06 3.54 11.58
C PHE A 57 12.39 3.01 12.09
N GLU A 58 13.41 3.09 11.26
CA GLU A 58 14.75 2.58 11.57
C GLU A 58 15.41 3.32 12.71
N ASP A 59 15.27 4.66 12.78
CA ASP A 59 15.78 5.46 13.90
C ASP A 59 15.19 4.94 15.23
N TYR A 60 13.90 4.59 15.25
CA TYR A 60 13.27 3.99 16.43
C TYR A 60 13.71 2.54 16.66
N LEU A 61 13.88 1.74 15.61
CA LEU A 61 14.34 0.35 15.74
C LEU A 61 15.74 0.27 16.33
N ASP A 62 16.64 1.16 15.94
CA ASP A 62 17.99 1.27 16.50
C ASP A 62 17.92 1.64 17.99
N ASP A 63 17.10 2.63 18.35
CA ASP A 63 16.84 3.01 19.75
C ASP A 63 16.20 1.85 20.56
N PHE A 64 15.31 1.06 19.96
CA PHE A 64 14.66 -0.08 20.62
C PHE A 64 15.59 -1.30 20.76
N ALA A 65 16.51 -1.51 19.82
CA ALA A 65 17.54 -2.53 19.95
C ALA A 65 18.38 -2.28 21.21
N ASP A 66 18.59 -1.01 21.55
CA ASP A 66 19.31 -0.56 22.75
C ASP A 66 18.43 -0.56 24.01
N LEU A 67 17.14 -0.21 23.92
CA LEU A 67 16.21 -0.20 25.06
C LEU A 67 15.60 -1.57 25.44
N GLY A 68 15.76 -2.59 24.58
CA GLY A 68 15.34 -3.96 24.85
C GLY A 68 13.85 -4.25 24.61
N LYS A 69 13.56 -5.52 24.31
CA LYS A 69 12.22 -6.06 23.94
C LYS A 69 11.07 -5.72 24.90
N ALA A 70 11.39 -5.40 26.16
CA ALA A 70 10.40 -5.01 27.16
C ALA A 70 9.66 -3.72 26.78
N VAL A 71 10.36 -2.73 26.22
CA VAL A 71 9.74 -1.43 25.86
C VAL A 71 8.77 -1.58 24.69
N PHE A 72 9.09 -2.41 23.70
CA PHE A 72 8.16 -2.71 22.61
C PHE A 72 6.87 -3.36 23.13
N SER A 73 7.02 -4.26 24.09
CA SER A 73 5.90 -4.99 24.69
C SER A 73 5.04 -4.09 25.60
N ASP A 74 5.65 -3.12 26.28
CA ASP A 74 4.96 -2.13 27.12
C ASP A 74 4.33 -0.99 26.30
N ALA A 75 4.96 -0.59 25.19
CA ALA A 75 4.47 0.47 24.29
C ALA A 75 3.16 0.10 23.58
N LEU A 76 2.92 -1.21 23.40
CA LEU A 76 1.70 -1.73 22.83
C LEU A 76 0.53 -1.79 23.82
N THR A 77 0.76 -1.48 25.09
CA THR A 77 -0.23 -1.52 26.20
C THR A 77 -1.05 -2.81 26.28
N LEU A 78 -0.56 -3.90 25.69
CA LEU A 78 -1.24 -5.19 25.53
C LEU A 78 -1.61 -5.82 26.89
N PRO A 79 -2.73 -6.57 26.98
CA PRO A 79 -2.95 -7.48 28.10
C PRO A 79 -1.75 -8.41 28.29
N ASP A 80 -1.37 -8.69 29.54
CA ASP A 80 -0.15 -9.43 29.88
C ASP A 80 0.03 -10.72 29.05
N ARG A 81 -1.07 -11.47 28.83
CA ARG A 81 -1.07 -12.69 28.02
C ARG A 81 -0.72 -12.45 26.55
N GLU A 82 -1.27 -11.41 25.93
CA GLU A 82 -1.02 -11.08 24.52
C GLU A 82 0.41 -10.53 24.37
N ARG A 83 0.88 -9.76 25.34
CA ARG A 83 2.25 -9.27 25.41
C ARG A 83 3.26 -10.41 25.49
N GLU A 84 3.03 -11.38 26.38
CA GLU A 84 3.88 -12.57 26.53
C GLU A 84 3.88 -13.43 25.25
N GLN A 85 2.72 -13.59 24.60
CA GLN A 85 2.59 -14.34 23.36
C GLN A 85 3.26 -13.65 22.17
N LEU A 86 3.09 -12.33 22.03
CA LEU A 86 3.77 -11.54 21.01
C LEU A 86 5.29 -11.59 21.22
N ALA A 87 5.76 -11.37 22.45
CA ALA A 87 7.17 -11.48 22.79
C ALA A 87 7.72 -12.88 22.50
N ALA A 88 7.00 -13.95 22.87
CA ALA A 88 7.40 -15.33 22.57
C ALA A 88 7.43 -15.61 21.06
N THR A 89 6.45 -15.13 20.32
CA THR A 89 6.35 -15.27 18.86
C THR A 89 7.51 -14.54 18.17
N LEU A 90 7.80 -13.30 18.60
CA LEU A 90 8.93 -12.53 18.11
C LEU A 90 10.25 -13.21 18.47
N VAL A 91 10.41 -13.77 19.67
CA VAL A 91 11.63 -14.47 20.09
C VAL A 91 11.85 -15.77 19.30
N THR A 92 10.79 -16.54 19.09
CA THR A 92 10.88 -17.87 18.46
C THR A 92 11.10 -17.75 16.94
N ASN A 93 10.46 -16.77 16.30
CA ASN A 93 10.54 -16.58 14.85
C ASN A 93 11.63 -15.58 14.40
N ALA A 94 12.17 -14.75 15.31
CA ALA A 94 13.33 -13.89 15.01
C ALA A 94 14.65 -14.66 14.84
N VAL A 95 14.66 -15.99 14.96
CA VAL A 95 15.90 -16.78 14.81
C VAL A 95 16.09 -17.29 13.37
N THR A 96 15.01 -17.44 12.57
CA THR A 96 15.09 -18.03 11.21
C THR A 96 14.66 -17.10 10.07
N HIS A 97 13.72 -16.16 10.27
CA HIS A 97 13.16 -15.31 9.20
C HIS A 97 13.28 -13.80 9.48
N LYS A 98 14.43 -13.38 10.03
CA LYS A 98 14.67 -12.05 10.65
C LYS A 98 14.18 -10.82 9.89
N HIS A 99 14.23 -10.79 8.56
CA HIS A 99 13.96 -9.56 7.80
C HIS A 99 12.50 -9.41 7.38
N PHE A 100 11.83 -10.51 7.05
CA PHE A 100 10.45 -10.48 6.59
C PHE A 100 9.52 -10.19 7.77
N LEU A 101 9.40 -11.10 8.72
CA LEU A 101 8.39 -10.98 9.78
C LEU A 101 8.55 -9.71 10.66
N TRP A 102 9.80 -9.33 10.92
CA TRP A 102 10.10 -8.17 11.76
C TRP A 102 9.67 -6.87 11.08
N SER A 103 9.99 -6.67 9.79
CA SER A 103 9.54 -5.47 9.07
C SER A 103 8.01 -5.43 8.99
N TYR A 104 7.36 -6.51 8.55
CA TYR A 104 5.90 -6.58 8.37
C TYR A 104 5.07 -6.24 9.61
N LEU A 105 5.49 -6.67 10.80
CA LEU A 105 4.71 -6.42 12.00
C LEU A 105 5.13 -5.13 12.71
N VAL A 106 6.44 -4.86 12.77
CA VAL A 106 6.96 -3.77 13.61
C VAL A 106 6.65 -2.42 13.00
N ASP A 107 6.74 -2.24 11.69
CA ASP A 107 6.43 -0.94 11.07
C ASP A 107 4.97 -0.54 11.30
N VAL A 108 4.05 -1.51 11.23
CA VAL A 108 2.62 -1.28 11.50
C VAL A 108 2.40 -0.86 12.96
N VAL A 109 3.08 -1.54 13.89
CA VAL A 109 3.05 -1.20 15.32
C VAL A 109 3.64 0.18 15.58
N LEU A 110 4.83 0.46 15.05
CA LEU A 110 5.52 1.73 15.21
C LEU A 110 4.66 2.85 14.64
N TYR A 111 4.05 2.66 13.46
CA TYR A 111 3.20 3.68 12.85
C TYR A 111 1.94 3.98 13.67
N LYS A 112 1.52 3.09 14.57
CA LYS A 112 0.45 3.41 15.54
C LYS A 112 0.90 4.39 16.61
N MET A 113 2.19 4.46 16.93
CA MET A 113 2.69 5.42 17.90
C MET A 113 2.60 6.84 17.33
N SER A 114 1.89 7.75 18.02
CA SER A 114 1.63 9.11 17.52
C SER A 114 2.89 9.85 17.09
N ILE A 115 3.99 9.70 17.83
CA ILE A 115 5.27 10.36 17.53
C ILE A 115 5.88 9.87 16.20
N VAL A 116 5.88 8.56 15.97
CA VAL A 116 6.37 7.95 14.72
C VAL A 116 5.47 8.36 13.56
N LYS A 117 4.16 8.28 13.75
CA LYS A 117 3.15 8.70 12.77
C LYS A 117 3.35 10.16 12.34
N GLU A 118 3.54 11.07 13.28
CA GLU A 118 3.79 12.49 13.00
C GLU A 118 5.07 12.71 12.21
N GLN A 119 6.16 12.03 12.59
CA GLN A 119 7.44 12.10 11.88
C GLN A 119 7.34 11.57 10.44
N VAL A 120 6.75 10.38 10.25
CA VAL A 120 6.52 9.79 8.92
C VAL A 120 5.66 10.73 8.05
N ASN A 121 4.54 11.23 8.58
CA ASN A 121 3.66 12.13 7.84
C ASN A 121 4.36 13.44 7.45
N ALA A 122 5.19 14.00 8.34
CA ALA A 122 5.98 15.19 8.04
C ALA A 122 7.01 14.94 6.93
N LEU A 123 7.69 13.77 6.94
CA LEU A 123 8.64 13.38 5.90
C LEU A 123 7.96 13.20 4.53
N VAL A 124 6.82 12.52 4.49
CA VAL A 124 6.04 12.30 3.25
C VAL A 124 5.49 13.63 2.73
N ALA A 125 4.89 14.45 3.60
CA ALA A 125 4.39 15.78 3.22
C ALA A 125 5.50 16.66 2.63
N LYS A 126 6.68 16.66 3.27
CA LYS A 126 7.85 17.41 2.81
C LYS A 126 8.29 16.96 1.41
N GLN A 127 8.40 15.66 1.16
CA GLN A 127 8.82 15.13 -0.16
C GLN A 127 7.80 15.47 -1.26
N LEU A 128 6.50 15.29 -0.98
CA LEU A 128 5.43 15.68 -1.91
C LEU A 128 5.50 17.17 -2.23
N TYR A 129 5.59 18.03 -1.21
CA TYR A 129 5.67 19.48 -1.40
C TYR A 129 6.93 19.90 -2.18
N GLN A 130 8.08 19.34 -1.83
CA GLN A 130 9.35 19.65 -2.51
C GLN A 130 9.34 19.29 -3.99
N HIS A 131 8.63 18.23 -4.38
CA HIS A 131 8.43 17.91 -5.79
C HIS A 131 7.37 18.80 -6.43
N ILE A 132 6.15 18.83 -5.89
CA ILE A 132 5.01 19.59 -6.45
C ILE A 132 5.35 21.08 -6.64
N SER A 133 6.07 21.70 -5.71
CA SER A 133 6.44 23.13 -5.79
C SER A 133 7.40 23.49 -6.94
N ARG A 134 7.98 22.49 -7.62
CA ARG A 134 8.82 22.70 -8.84
C ARG A 134 8.00 22.73 -10.12
N HIS A 135 6.71 22.44 -10.03
CA HIS A 135 5.79 22.29 -11.14
C HIS A 135 4.82 23.47 -11.26
N SER A 136 4.15 23.57 -12.41
CA SER A 136 3.06 24.53 -12.57
C SER A 136 1.79 24.04 -11.85
N THR A 137 0.90 24.95 -11.45
CA THR A 137 -0.40 24.55 -10.87
C THR A 137 -1.32 23.86 -11.89
N SER A 138 -1.00 23.93 -13.18
CA SER A 138 -1.68 23.17 -14.24
C SER A 138 -1.13 21.76 -14.45
N ASP A 139 0.01 21.43 -13.85
CA ASP A 139 0.58 20.09 -13.92
C ASP A 139 -0.28 19.11 -13.10
N GLN A 140 -0.29 17.84 -13.51
CA GLN A 140 -1.12 16.81 -12.91
C GLN A 140 -0.28 15.78 -12.19
N PHE A 141 -0.75 15.38 -11.01
CA PHE A 141 -0.06 14.45 -10.13
C PHE A 141 -0.94 13.23 -9.85
N GLY A 142 -0.36 12.04 -9.80
CA GLY A 142 -1.03 10.83 -9.34
C GLY A 142 -0.26 10.23 -8.18
N ILE A 143 -0.95 9.51 -7.29
CA ILE A 143 -0.31 8.77 -6.21
C ILE A 143 -0.73 7.31 -6.29
N VAL A 144 0.25 6.41 -6.27
CA VAL A 144 0.05 4.98 -6.03
C VAL A 144 0.70 4.66 -4.71
N ALA A 145 -0.11 4.19 -3.76
CA ALA A 145 0.32 3.77 -2.44
C ALA A 145 0.06 2.28 -2.26
N HIS A 146 0.95 1.60 -1.56
CA HIS A 146 0.90 0.16 -1.36
C HIS A 146 0.92 -0.21 0.12
N SER A 147 0.11 -1.18 0.55
CA SER A 147 0.12 -1.72 1.93
C SER A 147 0.13 -0.60 2.97
N LEU A 148 1.03 -0.58 3.97
CA LEU A 148 1.13 0.49 4.98
C LEU A 148 1.17 1.91 4.37
N GLY A 149 1.77 2.07 3.19
CA GLY A 149 1.81 3.33 2.46
C GLY A 149 0.42 3.92 2.19
N THR A 150 -0.63 3.07 2.07
CA THR A 150 -2.00 3.53 1.89
C THR A 150 -2.53 4.27 3.11
N ARG A 151 -2.20 3.79 4.31
CA ARG A 151 -2.54 4.48 5.56
C ARG A 151 -1.72 5.76 5.70
N VAL A 152 -0.41 5.66 5.46
CA VAL A 152 0.53 6.78 5.55
C VAL A 152 0.07 7.96 4.69
N ILE A 153 -0.31 7.70 3.43
CA ILE A 153 -0.72 8.77 2.54
C ILE A 153 -2.08 9.35 2.91
N ASN A 154 -3.05 8.56 3.37
CA ASN A 154 -4.34 9.11 3.83
C ASN A 154 -4.14 10.08 5.00
N ASP A 155 -3.38 9.66 6.01
CA ASP A 155 -3.05 10.51 7.17
C ASP A 155 -2.27 11.76 6.75
N THR A 156 -1.30 11.61 5.84
CA THR A 156 -0.52 12.74 5.32
C THR A 156 -1.38 13.75 4.56
N LEU A 157 -2.19 13.30 3.60
CA LEU A 157 -3.05 14.18 2.81
C LEU A 157 -4.12 14.85 3.67
N GLN A 158 -4.64 14.15 4.68
CA GLN A 158 -5.53 14.74 5.65
C GLN A 158 -4.85 15.86 6.44
N ASN A 159 -3.66 15.60 6.98
CA ASN A 159 -2.89 16.59 7.73
C ASN A 159 -2.60 17.84 6.88
N ILE A 160 -2.17 17.65 5.62
CA ILE A 160 -1.94 18.75 4.67
C ILE A 160 -3.22 19.55 4.45
N ARG A 161 -4.37 18.89 4.30
CA ARG A 161 -5.67 19.55 4.09
C ARG A 161 -6.11 20.37 5.31
N THR A 162 -5.97 19.82 6.51
CA THR A 162 -6.46 20.46 7.75
C THR A 162 -5.49 21.42 8.40
N ALA A 163 -4.21 21.40 8.01
CA ALA A 163 -3.24 22.39 8.44
C ALA A 163 -3.65 23.78 7.92
N ALA A 164 -4.33 24.55 8.78
CA ALA A 164 -4.99 25.79 8.44
C ALA A 164 -4.02 26.95 8.09
N THR A 165 -2.72 26.80 8.38
CA THR A 165 -1.76 27.92 8.38
C THR A 165 -0.39 27.59 7.79
N ASP A 166 -0.18 26.38 7.24
CA ASP A 166 1.15 25.97 6.76
C ASP A 166 1.31 26.20 5.25
N LYS A 167 2.46 26.79 4.86
CA LYS A 167 2.87 26.94 3.45
C LYS A 167 2.98 25.57 2.74
N SER A 168 3.07 24.48 3.49
CA SER A 168 3.05 23.11 2.96
C SER A 168 1.69 22.69 2.37
N ASN A 169 0.61 23.45 2.60
CA ASN A 169 -0.70 23.17 2.02
C ASN A 169 -0.75 23.52 0.53
N PHE A 170 -0.27 22.60 -0.31
CA PHE A 170 -0.24 22.78 -1.75
C PHE A 170 -1.65 22.91 -2.39
N TYR A 171 -2.71 22.47 -1.71
CA TYR A 171 -4.09 22.68 -2.19
C TYR A 171 -4.49 24.15 -2.18
N GLN A 172 -4.06 24.92 -1.17
CA GLN A 172 -4.32 26.36 -1.12
C GLN A 172 -3.57 27.12 -2.23
N GLN A 173 -2.49 26.55 -2.74
CA GLN A 173 -1.71 27.10 -3.86
C GLN A 173 -2.29 26.71 -5.23
N GLY A 174 -3.37 25.92 -5.26
CA GLY A 174 -4.06 25.51 -6.49
C GLY A 174 -3.58 24.19 -7.08
N TYR A 175 -2.60 23.52 -6.49
CA TYR A 175 -2.19 22.18 -6.92
C TYR A 175 -3.29 21.15 -6.61
N ARG A 176 -3.42 20.14 -7.47
CA ARG A 176 -4.43 19.09 -7.34
C ARG A 176 -3.81 17.73 -7.60
N ILE A 177 -4.09 16.78 -6.72
CA ILE A 177 -3.83 15.37 -7.01
C ILE A 177 -4.97 14.89 -7.91
N LYS A 178 -4.64 14.28 -9.05
CA LYS A 178 -5.63 13.75 -9.98
C LYS A 178 -6.23 12.46 -9.45
N PHE A 179 -5.39 11.54 -8.98
CA PHE A 179 -5.87 10.29 -8.42
C PHE A 179 -5.02 9.79 -7.25
N LEU A 180 -5.68 9.09 -6.35
CA LEU A 180 -5.07 8.22 -5.35
C LEU A 180 -5.45 6.78 -5.67
N MET A 181 -4.45 5.92 -5.81
CA MET A 181 -4.60 4.50 -6.03
C MET A 181 -3.99 3.75 -4.85
N GLN A 182 -4.83 3.06 -4.09
CA GLN A 182 -4.46 2.29 -2.90
C GLN A 182 -4.43 0.81 -3.28
N ILE A 183 -3.23 0.22 -3.31
CA ILE A 183 -3.00 -1.18 -3.63
C ILE A 183 -2.76 -1.96 -2.36
N SER A 184 -3.50 -3.05 -2.16
CA SER A 184 -3.45 -3.82 -0.92
C SER A 184 -3.72 -2.92 0.29
N ASP A 185 -4.84 -2.21 0.28
CA ASP A 185 -5.13 -1.22 1.31
C ASP A 185 -5.27 -1.84 2.71
N VAL A 186 -4.45 -1.37 3.66
CA VAL A 186 -4.46 -1.78 5.08
C VAL A 186 -4.98 -0.66 5.99
N THR A 187 -5.64 0.36 5.46
CA THR A 187 -6.11 1.51 6.25
C THR A 187 -6.97 1.08 7.45
N ASP A 188 -7.85 0.11 7.25
CA ASP A 188 -8.74 -0.38 8.32
C ASP A 188 -8.08 -1.40 9.26
N LEU A 189 -6.91 -1.93 8.92
CA LEU A 189 -6.11 -2.74 9.85
C LEU A 189 -5.82 -1.96 11.15
N PHE A 190 -5.70 -0.64 11.04
CA PHE A 190 -5.46 0.23 12.19
C PHE A 190 -6.66 0.32 13.14
N SER A 191 -7.87 0.01 12.67
CA SER A 191 -9.08 -0.08 13.51
C SER A 191 -9.09 -1.29 14.43
N LEU A 192 -8.21 -2.29 14.18
CA LEU A 192 -8.06 -3.43 15.09
C LEU A 192 -7.65 -2.92 16.47
N PRO A 193 -8.38 -3.30 17.53
CA PRO A 193 -8.14 -2.81 18.88
C PRO A 193 -6.75 -3.24 19.33
N LEU A 194 -5.87 -2.27 19.59
CA LEU A 194 -4.79 -2.44 20.54
C LEU A 194 -5.33 -1.90 21.85
N ASN A 195 -5.83 -2.80 22.71
CA ASN A 195 -6.42 -2.48 24.02
C ASN A 195 -7.82 -1.84 23.94
N HIS A 196 -8.15 -0.96 24.89
CA HIS A 196 -9.39 -0.17 24.92
C HIS A 196 -9.41 1.00 23.93
N ASP A 197 -8.25 1.34 23.35
CA ASP A 197 -8.12 2.40 22.36
C ASP A 197 -8.43 1.84 20.98
N GLN A 198 -9.68 2.03 20.56
CA GLN A 198 -9.97 2.03 19.14
C GLN A 198 -9.27 3.27 18.58
N PHE A 199 -8.32 3.07 17.66
CA PHE A 199 -8.00 4.17 16.76
C PHE A 199 -9.33 4.63 16.19
N PRO A 200 -9.59 5.95 16.15
CA PRO A 200 -10.76 6.41 15.43
C PRO A 200 -10.67 5.71 14.06
N PRO A 201 -11.79 5.15 13.57
CA PRO A 201 -11.85 4.66 12.21
C PRO A 201 -11.21 5.70 11.30
N CYS A 202 -10.71 5.30 10.14
CA CYS A 202 -10.22 6.30 9.18
C CYS A 202 -11.40 7.19 8.72
N ASP A 203 -11.80 8.16 9.55
CA ASP A 203 -12.86 9.15 9.35
C ASP A 203 -12.47 10.16 8.28
N VAL A 204 -11.26 10.00 7.76
CA VAL A 204 -10.54 10.95 6.93
C VAL A 204 -10.00 10.22 5.73
N TYR A 205 -10.93 9.73 4.90
CA TYR A 205 -10.70 9.88 3.47
C TYR A 205 -10.60 11.37 3.22
N PRO A 206 -9.46 11.89 2.74
CA PRO A 206 -9.31 13.31 2.47
C PRO A 206 -10.08 13.64 1.19
N HIS A 207 -11.41 13.58 1.25
CA HIS A 207 -12.32 13.87 0.14
C HIS A 207 -12.03 15.28 -0.40
N TYR A 208 -12.08 15.44 -1.72
CA TYR A 208 -11.66 16.65 -2.45
C TYR A 208 -10.15 16.96 -2.46
N THR A 209 -9.30 16.06 -1.97
CA THR A 209 -7.85 16.15 -2.20
C THR A 209 -7.40 15.52 -3.51
N TYR A 210 -8.20 14.58 -4.04
CA TYR A 210 -8.02 13.96 -5.33
C TYR A 210 -9.33 13.86 -6.12
N ASP A 211 -9.25 13.79 -7.44
CA ASP A 211 -10.42 13.66 -8.32
C ASP A 211 -10.94 12.22 -8.40
N TYR A 212 -10.03 11.23 -8.33
CA TYR A 212 -10.34 9.81 -8.44
C TYR A 212 -9.71 8.98 -7.32
N LEU A 213 -10.46 8.02 -6.79
CA LEU A 213 -9.99 7.00 -5.85
C LEU A 213 -10.06 5.62 -6.50
N ARG A 214 -8.98 4.85 -6.38
CA ARG A 214 -8.92 3.45 -6.76
C ARG A 214 -8.51 2.62 -5.56
N THR A 215 -9.32 1.63 -5.19
CA THR A 215 -8.92 0.58 -4.26
C THR A 215 -8.63 -0.67 -5.07
N ILE A 216 -7.50 -1.31 -4.80
CA ILE A 216 -7.06 -2.52 -5.51
C ILE A 216 -6.74 -3.57 -4.47
N THR A 217 -7.35 -4.75 -4.63
CA THR A 217 -7.10 -5.92 -3.77
C THR A 217 -6.92 -7.16 -4.63
N ASN A 218 -6.17 -8.13 -4.13
CA ASN A 218 -6.07 -9.45 -4.73
C ASN A 218 -6.79 -10.47 -3.82
N CYS A 219 -7.59 -11.35 -4.41
CA CYS A 219 -8.30 -12.42 -3.72
C CYS A 219 -7.37 -13.38 -2.97
N PHE A 220 -6.07 -13.39 -3.30
CA PHE A 220 -5.05 -14.25 -2.69
C PHE A 220 -4.08 -13.50 -1.77
N ASP A 221 -4.26 -12.19 -1.55
CA ASP A 221 -3.44 -11.41 -0.62
C ASP A 221 -4.01 -11.48 0.81
N PRO A 222 -3.40 -12.23 1.74
CA PRO A 222 -3.95 -12.39 3.07
C PRO A 222 -3.92 -11.08 3.89
N ILE A 223 -2.95 -10.20 3.65
CA ILE A 223 -2.78 -8.97 4.42
C ILE A 223 -3.91 -7.99 4.11
N ALA A 224 -4.20 -7.77 2.83
CA ALA A 224 -5.30 -6.90 2.40
C ALA A 224 -6.69 -7.47 2.75
N ARG A 225 -6.81 -8.79 2.83
CA ARG A 225 -8.10 -9.49 2.98
C ARG A 225 -8.51 -9.71 4.43
N MET A 226 -7.59 -9.61 5.39
CA MET A 226 -7.92 -9.82 6.79
C MET A 226 -8.90 -8.77 7.31
N VAL A 227 -8.58 -7.49 7.10
CA VAL A 227 -9.45 -6.36 7.45
C VAL A 227 -9.66 -5.54 6.19
N PRO A 228 -10.59 -5.95 5.31
CA PRO A 228 -10.83 -5.24 4.07
C PRO A 228 -11.27 -3.82 4.39
N THR A 229 -10.70 -2.84 3.69
CA THR A 229 -11.12 -1.45 3.82
C THR A 229 -12.62 -1.29 3.57
N ARG A 230 -13.32 -0.88 4.61
CA ARG A 230 -14.73 -0.52 4.64
C ARG A 230 -14.80 0.98 4.39
N LEU A 231 -15.23 1.35 3.18
CA LEU A 231 -15.54 2.75 2.82
C LEU A 231 -16.80 3.28 3.53
N GLN A 232 -17.07 2.87 4.76
CA GLN A 232 -18.26 3.22 5.53
C GLN A 232 -18.24 4.70 5.94
N HIS A 233 -17.05 5.28 6.15
CA HIS A 233 -16.85 6.71 6.46
C HIS A 233 -16.82 7.60 5.22
N TRP A 234 -16.86 7.00 4.02
CA TRP A 234 -16.82 7.77 2.79
C TRP A 234 -18.22 8.26 2.42
N PRO A 235 -18.41 9.53 2.02
CA PRO A 235 -19.73 10.08 1.72
C PRO A 235 -20.48 9.19 0.72
N GLU A 236 -21.70 8.76 1.07
CA GLU A 236 -22.47 7.75 0.33
C GLU A 236 -22.61 8.09 -1.17
N GLY A 237 -22.83 9.37 -1.48
CA GLY A 237 -22.93 9.85 -2.86
C GLY A 237 -21.64 9.82 -3.67
N LEU A 238 -20.45 9.79 -3.04
CA LEU A 238 -19.17 9.78 -3.77
C LEU A 238 -18.84 8.42 -4.39
N LYS A 239 -19.34 7.32 -3.82
CA LYS A 239 -19.15 5.97 -4.38
C LYS A 239 -19.76 5.83 -5.78
N GLN A 240 -20.84 6.56 -6.04
CA GLN A 240 -21.57 6.56 -7.32
C GLN A 240 -21.35 7.85 -8.12
N ALA A 241 -20.61 8.82 -7.58
CA ALA A 241 -20.35 10.08 -8.24
C ALA A 241 -19.50 9.88 -9.49
N ASN A 242 -19.78 10.69 -10.51
CA ASN A 242 -18.95 10.79 -11.69
C ASN A 242 -18.25 12.15 -11.74
N HIS A 243 -16.96 12.14 -12.05
CA HIS A 243 -16.19 13.33 -12.40
C HIS A 243 -15.78 13.21 -13.87
N LEU A 244 -16.14 14.21 -14.68
CA LEU A 244 -15.87 14.23 -16.13
C LEU A 244 -16.32 12.95 -16.87
N GLY A 245 -17.48 12.40 -16.48
CA GLY A 245 -18.05 11.19 -17.07
C GLY A 245 -17.36 9.88 -16.66
N ARG A 246 -16.49 9.90 -15.64
CA ARG A 246 -15.83 8.72 -15.07
C ARG A 246 -16.22 8.57 -13.60
N PRO A 247 -16.38 7.35 -13.07
CA PRO A 247 -16.66 7.17 -11.66
C PRO A 247 -15.48 7.66 -10.81
N VAL A 248 -15.80 8.49 -9.82
CA VAL A 248 -14.86 9.01 -8.81
C VAL A 248 -14.20 7.82 -8.11
N TYR A 249 -15.00 6.83 -7.74
CA TYR A 249 -14.56 5.60 -7.11
C TYR A 249 -14.51 4.43 -8.07
N LYS A 250 -13.53 3.55 -7.91
CA LYS A 250 -13.60 2.20 -8.49
C LYS A 250 -12.84 1.23 -7.59
N ASP A 251 -13.50 0.13 -7.25
CA ASP A 251 -12.85 -1.02 -6.62
C ASP A 251 -12.39 -1.99 -7.71
N ILE A 252 -11.16 -2.45 -7.61
CA ILE A 252 -10.55 -3.39 -8.57
C ILE A 252 -10.10 -4.61 -7.78
N VAL A 253 -10.80 -5.72 -8.00
CA VAL A 253 -10.45 -7.01 -7.41
C VAL A 253 -9.72 -7.85 -8.46
N LEU A 254 -8.55 -8.36 -8.08
CA LEU A 254 -7.70 -9.23 -8.89
C LEU A 254 -7.80 -10.67 -8.39
N ASP A 255 -7.61 -11.62 -9.29
CA ASP A 255 -7.74 -13.05 -9.05
C ASP A 255 -6.60 -13.84 -9.71
N HIS A 256 -5.37 -13.32 -9.58
CA HIS A 256 -4.16 -13.97 -10.09
C HIS A 256 -3.08 -14.21 -9.02
N VAL A 257 -2.24 -15.22 -9.23
CA VAL A 257 -1.04 -15.53 -8.42
C VAL A 257 0.15 -15.74 -9.37
N HIS A 258 1.07 -14.79 -9.44
CA HIS A 258 2.20 -14.79 -10.39
C HIS A 258 3.56 -14.72 -9.72
N GLU A 259 3.61 -14.24 -8.48
CA GLU A 259 4.79 -14.19 -7.63
C GLU A 259 4.45 -14.87 -6.28
N THR A 260 5.46 -15.39 -5.57
CA THR A 260 5.29 -15.97 -4.22
C THR A 260 4.78 -14.92 -3.25
N ASN A 261 5.37 -13.71 -3.32
CA ASN A 261 4.90 -12.54 -2.60
C ASN A 261 3.71 -11.87 -3.31
N VAL A 262 2.54 -12.50 -3.20
CA VAL A 262 1.27 -11.95 -3.72
C VAL A 262 0.85 -10.61 -3.11
N HIS A 263 1.44 -10.25 -1.97
CA HIS A 263 1.22 -8.96 -1.34
C HIS A 263 2.07 -7.85 -1.98
N GLY A 264 3.20 -8.18 -2.63
CA GLY A 264 4.14 -7.19 -3.14
C GLY A 264 3.57 -6.29 -4.25
N LEU A 265 3.95 -5.01 -4.26
CA LEU A 265 3.50 -4.04 -5.27
C LEU A 265 3.80 -4.51 -6.71
N THR A 266 4.95 -5.15 -6.93
CA THR A 266 5.36 -5.70 -8.24
C THR A 266 4.37 -6.72 -8.77
N HIS A 267 3.88 -7.62 -7.92
CA HIS A 267 2.90 -8.64 -8.26
C HIS A 267 1.58 -8.02 -8.74
N TYR A 268 1.12 -6.94 -8.10
CA TYR A 268 -0.07 -6.19 -8.52
C TYR A 268 0.15 -5.49 -9.87
N MET A 269 1.34 -4.91 -10.08
CA MET A 269 1.70 -4.20 -11.32
C MET A 269 1.87 -5.12 -12.54
N LEU A 270 1.89 -6.44 -12.36
CA LEU A 270 1.86 -7.38 -13.48
C LEU A 270 0.52 -7.35 -14.23
N HIS A 271 -0.58 -7.03 -13.54
CA HIS A 271 -1.92 -7.17 -14.09
C HIS A 271 -2.32 -5.95 -14.95
N PRO A 272 -2.75 -6.11 -16.21
CA PRO A 272 -3.13 -5.01 -17.11
C PRO A 272 -4.21 -4.07 -16.55
N LYS A 273 -5.23 -4.60 -15.84
CA LYS A 273 -6.22 -3.80 -15.10
C LYS A 273 -5.61 -2.69 -14.23
N ILE A 274 -4.41 -2.88 -13.69
CA ILE A 274 -3.74 -1.89 -12.82
C ILE A 274 -2.98 -0.88 -13.67
N THR A 275 -2.08 -1.37 -14.53
CA THR A 275 -1.24 -0.51 -15.36
C THR A 275 -2.05 0.33 -16.35
N ASP A 276 -3.07 -0.26 -16.97
CA ASP A 276 -3.96 0.46 -17.88
C ASP A 276 -4.80 1.50 -17.17
N GLU A 277 -5.24 1.25 -15.92
CA GLU A 277 -5.97 2.24 -15.12
C GLU A 277 -5.06 3.41 -14.74
N ILE A 278 -3.79 3.16 -14.39
CA ILE A 278 -2.78 4.21 -14.17
C ILE A 278 -2.63 5.05 -15.46
N PHE A 279 -2.39 4.43 -16.61
CA PHE A 279 -2.22 5.15 -17.87
C PHE A 279 -3.48 5.91 -18.30
N ASP A 280 -4.67 5.33 -18.11
CA ASP A 280 -5.95 5.99 -18.36
C ASP A 280 -6.06 7.25 -17.49
N LEU A 281 -5.87 7.12 -16.17
CA LEU A 281 -5.93 8.25 -15.24
C LEU A 281 -4.85 9.29 -15.50
N SER A 282 -3.67 8.90 -15.97
CA SER A 282 -2.60 9.82 -16.40
C SER A 282 -2.88 10.51 -17.76
N GLY A 283 -4.00 10.19 -18.44
CA GLY A 283 -4.45 10.87 -19.65
C GLY A 283 -4.16 10.14 -20.96
N PHE A 284 -3.65 8.91 -20.91
CA PHE A 284 -3.26 8.12 -22.08
C PHE A 284 -4.34 7.16 -22.57
N LYS A 285 -5.60 7.29 -22.08
CA LYS A 285 -6.72 6.40 -22.44
C LYS A 285 -6.86 6.12 -23.93
N ARG A 286 -6.80 7.17 -24.75
CA ARG A 286 -6.99 7.08 -26.21
C ARG A 286 -5.86 6.34 -26.93
N LEU A 287 -4.73 6.19 -26.25
CA LEU A 287 -3.53 5.53 -26.76
C LEU A 287 -3.44 4.08 -26.28
N LEU A 288 -4.31 3.64 -25.37
CA LEU A 288 -4.36 2.25 -24.95
C LEU A 288 -4.77 1.34 -26.12
N THR A 289 -4.04 0.25 -26.30
CA THR A 289 -4.47 -0.93 -27.07
C THR A 289 -5.65 -1.60 -26.35
N GLU A 290 -6.44 -2.40 -27.05
CA GLU A 290 -7.66 -3.05 -26.56
C GLU A 290 -7.49 -3.63 -25.14
N SER A 291 -7.94 -2.89 -24.12
CA SER A 291 -7.67 -3.20 -22.71
C SER A 291 -8.46 -4.43 -22.26
N ASP A 292 -9.70 -4.56 -22.72
CA ASP A 292 -10.61 -5.63 -22.32
C ASP A 292 -10.05 -7.02 -22.65
N THR A 293 -9.54 -7.20 -23.88
CA THR A 293 -8.93 -8.45 -24.36
C THR A 293 -7.72 -8.84 -23.50
N ARG A 294 -6.83 -7.89 -23.17
CA ARG A 294 -5.64 -8.19 -22.37
C ARG A 294 -5.95 -8.51 -20.93
N CYS A 295 -7.04 -7.93 -20.40
CA CYS A 295 -7.51 -8.25 -19.06
C CYS A 295 -8.17 -9.63 -19.01
N SER A 296 -8.90 -10.05 -20.05
CA SER A 296 -9.49 -11.38 -20.13
C SER A 296 -8.46 -12.48 -20.36
N ASP A 297 -7.39 -12.16 -21.10
CA ASP A 297 -6.36 -13.12 -21.49
C ASP A 297 -5.21 -13.22 -20.46
N PHE A 298 -5.25 -12.41 -19.39
CA PHE A 298 -4.25 -12.47 -18.34
C PHE A 298 -4.40 -13.78 -17.55
N PRO A 299 -3.37 -14.66 -17.53
CA PRO A 299 -3.51 -15.97 -16.93
C PRO A 299 -3.68 -15.85 -15.41
N ALA A 300 -4.50 -16.73 -14.81
CA ALA A 300 -4.70 -16.74 -13.36
C ALA A 300 -3.42 -17.14 -12.58
N LEU A 301 -2.53 -17.92 -13.21
CA LEU A 301 -1.27 -18.37 -12.61
C LEU A 301 -0.08 -17.90 -13.44
N GLY A 302 0.95 -17.42 -12.77
CA GLY A 302 2.23 -17.09 -13.40
C GLY A 302 3.03 -18.35 -13.75
N PRO A 303 4.02 -18.24 -14.65
CA PRO A 303 4.77 -19.39 -15.16
C PRO A 303 5.63 -20.11 -14.11
N LYS A 304 5.88 -19.46 -12.96
CA LYS A 304 6.69 -19.99 -11.86
C LYS A 304 5.88 -20.25 -10.58
N VAL A 305 4.56 -20.24 -10.67
CA VAL A 305 3.67 -20.44 -9.52
C VAL A 305 2.92 -21.75 -9.68
N SER A 306 2.89 -22.55 -8.62
CA SER A 306 2.15 -23.81 -8.57
C SER A 306 0.67 -23.62 -8.25
N LEU A 307 -0.17 -24.58 -8.63
CA LEU A 307 -1.59 -24.58 -8.22
C LEU A 307 -1.70 -24.77 -6.70
N GLU A 308 -0.79 -25.55 -6.12
CA GLU A 308 -0.69 -25.82 -4.69
C GLU A 308 -0.48 -24.53 -3.87
N LEU A 309 0.36 -23.60 -4.32
CA LEU A 309 0.53 -22.30 -3.66
C LEU A 309 -0.79 -21.51 -3.66
N ARG A 310 -1.46 -21.42 -4.81
CA ARG A 310 -2.74 -20.71 -4.91
C ARG A 310 -3.79 -21.31 -3.98
N ASP A 311 -3.87 -22.64 -3.93
CA ASP A 311 -4.82 -23.34 -3.07
C ASP A 311 -4.48 -23.12 -1.58
N ALA A 312 -3.20 -23.13 -1.22
CA ALA A 312 -2.75 -22.82 0.14
C ALA A 312 -3.08 -21.38 0.57
N LEU A 313 -2.89 -20.39 -0.32
CA LEU A 313 -3.28 -19.00 -0.07
C LEU A 313 -4.81 -18.85 0.06
N SER A 314 -5.57 -19.55 -0.77
CA SER A 314 -7.04 -19.57 -0.70
C SER A 314 -7.52 -20.12 0.63
N GLN A 315 -6.94 -21.25 1.06
CA GLN A 315 -7.22 -21.83 2.37
C GLN A 315 -6.85 -20.85 3.48
N LEU A 316 -5.68 -20.23 3.41
CA LEU A 316 -5.24 -19.26 4.42
C LEU A 316 -6.26 -18.12 4.61
N ILE A 317 -6.78 -17.57 3.51
CA ILE A 317 -7.78 -16.50 3.53
C ILE A 317 -9.11 -17.02 4.07
N GLN A 318 -9.55 -18.21 3.67
CA GLN A 318 -10.77 -18.81 4.22
C GLN A 318 -10.66 -18.97 5.75
N HIS A 319 -9.55 -19.51 6.25
CA HIS A 319 -9.32 -19.65 7.69
C HIS A 319 -9.25 -18.28 8.39
N SER A 320 -8.74 -17.24 7.73
CA SER A 320 -8.71 -15.89 8.31
C SER A 320 -10.11 -15.31 8.54
N HIS A 321 -11.09 -15.66 7.70
CA HIS A 321 -12.48 -15.26 7.86
C HIS A 321 -13.24 -16.06 8.93
N GLU A 322 -12.79 -17.27 9.25
CA GLU A 322 -13.40 -18.13 10.28
C GLU A 322 -13.03 -17.69 11.71
N HIS A 323 -11.93 -16.96 11.87
CA HIS A 323 -11.55 -16.38 13.16
C HIS A 323 -12.35 -15.08 13.41
N GLU A 324 -13.50 -15.20 14.08
CA GLU A 324 -14.44 -14.10 14.41
C GLU A 324 -13.82 -12.94 15.20
N THR A 325 -12.64 -13.11 15.80
CA THR A 325 -11.97 -12.04 16.53
C THR A 325 -11.07 -11.24 15.60
N ASP A 326 -11.59 -10.09 15.13
CA ASP A 326 -10.79 -8.98 14.57
C ASP A 326 -9.76 -8.53 15.63
N SER A 327 -8.63 -9.24 15.70
CA SER A 327 -7.60 -9.05 16.75
C SER A 327 -6.20 -9.01 16.16
N TRP A 328 -5.27 -8.38 16.88
CA TRP A 328 -3.85 -8.37 16.52
C TRP A 328 -3.24 -9.77 16.50
N GLN A 329 -3.71 -10.67 17.37
CA GLN A 329 -3.25 -12.05 17.34
C GLN A 329 -3.61 -12.75 16.02
N THR A 330 -4.83 -12.52 15.52
CA THR A 330 -5.26 -13.04 14.21
C THR A 330 -4.34 -12.50 13.11
N TYR A 331 -4.00 -11.21 13.14
CA TYR A 331 -3.08 -10.59 12.19
C TYR A 331 -1.68 -11.21 12.20
N VAL A 332 -1.09 -11.33 13.39
CA VAL A 332 0.26 -11.91 13.54
C VAL A 332 0.29 -13.34 13.05
N ASN A 333 -0.70 -14.15 13.45
CA ASN A 333 -0.81 -15.54 13.00
C ASN A 333 -0.97 -15.66 11.48
N LEU A 334 -1.72 -14.74 10.87
CA LEU A 334 -1.92 -14.71 9.44
C LEU A 334 -0.62 -14.38 8.69
N ILE A 335 0.13 -13.38 9.13
CA ILE A 335 1.44 -13.02 8.54
C ILE A 335 2.41 -14.19 8.65
N LEU A 336 2.48 -14.84 9.82
CA LEU A 336 3.35 -16.00 10.05
C LEU A 336 3.05 -17.12 9.07
N LYS A 337 1.79 -17.54 9.00
CA LYS A 337 1.34 -18.59 8.08
C LYS A 337 1.56 -18.21 6.61
N PHE A 338 1.37 -16.93 6.26
CA PHE A 338 1.65 -16.45 4.91
C PHE A 338 3.14 -16.58 4.57
N GLY A 339 4.02 -16.22 5.49
CA GLY A 339 5.47 -16.40 5.36
C GLY A 339 5.85 -17.88 5.19
N GLU A 340 5.27 -18.77 6.00
CA GLU A 340 5.49 -20.23 5.90
C GLU A 340 5.05 -20.79 4.55
N VAL A 341 3.85 -20.44 4.09
CA VAL A 341 3.29 -20.87 2.79
C VAL A 341 4.18 -20.39 1.63
N SER A 342 4.61 -19.12 1.68
CA SER A 342 5.47 -18.55 0.63
C SER A 342 6.84 -19.21 0.60
N HIS A 343 7.46 -19.42 1.77
CA HIS A 343 8.77 -20.03 1.89
C HIS A 343 8.78 -21.50 1.44
N HIS A 344 7.78 -22.28 1.86
CA HIS A 344 7.65 -23.68 1.45
C HIS A 344 7.55 -23.83 -0.07
N HIS A 345 6.85 -22.90 -0.74
CA HIS A 345 6.76 -22.91 -2.20
C HIS A 345 8.11 -22.58 -2.85
N GLU A 346 8.85 -21.61 -2.33
CA GLU A 346 10.19 -21.26 -2.84
C GLU A 346 11.16 -22.45 -2.75
N GLU A 347 11.13 -23.18 -1.63
CA GLU A 347 11.93 -24.42 -1.46
C GLU A 347 11.51 -25.54 -2.42
N SER A 348 10.23 -25.59 -2.84
CA SER A 348 9.72 -26.62 -3.75
C SER A 348 10.15 -26.43 -5.22
N ILE A 349 10.53 -25.20 -5.59
CA ILE A 349 10.94 -24.83 -6.96
C ILE A 349 12.47 -24.80 -7.13
N ALA A 350 13.21 -24.61 -6.04
CA ALA A 350 14.67 -24.62 -6.01
C ALA A 350 15.24 -26.04 -6.17
#